data_AF-A0A1G2PV20-F1
#
_entry.id   AF-A0A1G2PV20-F1
#
_cell.length_a   1.000
_cell.length_b   1.000
_cell.length_c   1.000
_cell.angle_alpha   90.00
_cell.angle_beta   90.00
_cell.angle_gamma   90.00
#
_symmetry.space_group_name_H-M   'P 1'
#
loop_
_entity.id
_entity.type
_entity.pdbx_description
1 polymer ?
#
loop_
_entity_poly.entity_id
_entity_poly.type
_entity_poly.pdbx_seq_one_letter_code
_entity_poly.pdbx_strand_id
1 'polypeptide(L)'
;MELSTRYNINEKLTFGDLKIGDTFIAFPLPGDNSGHGGYKGAHWIFMKLATVTQSVAVMASVDRNSIRLLDGVLSNMPDSMPVIKVE
;
A
#
# COMPACT_ATOMS: atom_id res chain seq x y z
N MET A 1 0.35 -25.46 -25.83
CA MET A 1 1.27 -24.97 -24.79
C MET A 1 1.54 -23.52 -25.15
N GLU A 2 0.69 -22.62 -24.68
CA GLU A 2 0.77 -21.21 -25.11
C GLU A 2 1.90 -20.49 -24.38
N LEU A 3 2.65 -19.75 -25.19
CA LEU A 3 3.81 -18.96 -24.80
C LEU A 3 3.38 -17.76 -23.97
N SER A 4 3.88 -17.75 -22.73
CA SER A 4 4.17 -16.61 -21.87
C SER A 4 3.57 -15.27 -22.30
N THR A 5 2.56 -14.82 -21.56
CA THR A 5 2.23 -13.40 -21.40
C THR A 5 3.54 -12.67 -21.09
N ARG A 6 4.05 -11.90 -22.05
CA ARG A 6 5.22 -11.05 -21.83
C ARG A 6 4.84 -10.05 -20.75
N TYR A 7 5.44 -10.15 -19.56
CA TYR A 7 5.33 -9.12 -18.54
C TYR A 7 5.67 -7.78 -19.17
N ASN A 8 4.69 -6.88 -19.24
CA ASN A 8 4.96 -5.50 -19.61
C ASN A 8 5.73 -4.86 -18.45
N ILE A 9 7.03 -4.62 -18.64
CA ILE A 9 7.90 -4.03 -17.61
C ILE A 9 7.40 -2.67 -17.09
N ASN A 10 6.51 -2.00 -17.84
CA ASN A 10 5.93 -0.73 -17.46
C ASN A 10 4.58 -0.87 -16.72
N GLU A 11 3.98 -2.06 -16.71
CA GLU A 11 2.73 -2.33 -16.01
C GLU A 11 3.04 -2.66 -14.55
N LYS A 12 2.70 -1.72 -13.66
CA LYS A 12 2.90 -1.87 -12.22
C LYS A 12 1.62 -2.38 -11.60
N LEU A 13 1.74 -3.34 -10.70
CA LEU A 13 0.66 -3.68 -9.78
C LEU A 13 0.29 -2.43 -8.99
N THR A 14 -1.00 -2.15 -8.89
CA THR A 14 -1.51 -1.03 -8.10
C THR A 14 -2.19 -1.51 -6.84
N PHE A 15 -2.40 -0.61 -5.87
CA PHE A 15 -3.14 -0.92 -4.67
C PHE A 15 -4.57 -1.39 -4.99
N GLY A 16 -5.20 -0.84 -6.04
CA GLY A 16 -6.52 -1.25 -6.51
C GLY A 16 -6.59 -2.73 -6.90
N ASP A 17 -5.50 -3.26 -7.47
CA ASP A 17 -5.39 -4.65 -7.93
C ASP A 17 -5.21 -5.67 -6.79
N LEU A 18 -4.77 -5.21 -5.61
CA LEU A 18 -4.58 -6.08 -4.44
C LEU A 18 -5.92 -6.58 -3.89
N LYS A 19 -5.91 -7.79 -3.34
CA LYS A 19 -7.04 -8.32 -2.55
C LYS A 19 -6.94 -7.88 -1.10
N ILE A 20 -8.07 -7.82 -0.39
CA ILE A 20 -8.05 -7.65 1.07
C ILE A 20 -7.24 -8.79 1.69
N GLY A 21 -6.35 -8.46 2.62
CA GLY A 21 -5.41 -9.38 3.24
C GLY A 21 -4.07 -9.51 2.52
N ASP A 22 -3.93 -9.04 1.28
CA ASP A 22 -2.64 -9.03 0.60
C ASP A 22 -1.67 -8.09 1.33
N THR A 23 -0.44 -8.56 1.53
CA THR A 23 0.64 -7.71 2.05
C THR A 23 1.43 -7.06 0.92
N PHE A 24 1.89 -5.84 1.15
CA PHE A 24 2.55 -5.05 0.12
C PHE A 24 3.51 -4.01 0.70
N ILE A 25 4.40 -3.54 -0.16
CA ILE A 25 5.20 -2.33 0.02
C ILE A 25 4.66 -1.28 -0.96
N ALA A 26 4.32 -0.09 -0.46
CA ALA A 26 4.00 1.03 -1.33
C ALA A 26 5.28 1.52 -2.02
N PHE A 27 5.21 1.83 -3.31
CA PHE A 27 6.37 2.42 -3.97
C PHE A 27 6.68 3.78 -3.32
N PRO A 28 7.93 3.99 -2.86
CA PRO A 28 8.31 5.24 -2.21
C PRO A 28 8.18 6.43 -3.16
N LEU A 29 7.48 7.46 -2.69
CA LEU A 29 7.40 8.77 -3.31
C LEU A 29 8.41 9.72 -2.66
N PRO A 30 8.82 10.80 -3.37
CA PRO A 30 9.59 11.87 -2.74
C PRO A 30 8.86 12.41 -1.50
N GLY A 31 9.50 12.32 -0.33
CA GLY A 31 8.93 12.71 0.96
C GLY A 31 8.64 11.55 1.94
N ASP A 32 8.65 10.30 1.47
CA ASP A 32 8.25 9.14 2.29
C ASP A 32 9.27 8.68 3.34
N ASN A 33 10.47 9.26 3.34
CA ASN A 33 11.53 8.93 4.31
C ASN A 33 11.09 9.13 5.77
N SER A 34 10.01 9.88 6.03
CA SER A 34 9.51 10.19 7.38
C SER A 34 8.19 9.50 7.75
N GLY A 35 7.52 8.81 6.82
CA GLY A 35 6.16 8.30 7.04
C GLY A 35 5.92 6.86 6.59
N HIS A 36 6.34 6.52 5.37
CA HIS A 36 5.99 5.24 4.71
C HIS A 36 7.18 4.30 4.53
N GLY A 37 8.37 4.70 4.97
CA GLY A 37 9.61 4.04 4.59
C GLY A 37 9.99 4.50 3.20
N GLY A 38 11.28 4.78 2.98
CA GLY A 38 11.73 5.46 1.77
C GLY A 38 13.06 4.94 1.30
N TYR A 39 13.55 5.47 0.19
CA TYR A 39 14.78 5.01 -0.48
C TYR A 39 16.04 5.00 0.41
N LYS A 40 16.03 5.70 1.54
CA LYS A 40 17.15 5.79 2.49
C LYS A 40 17.01 4.87 3.71
N GLY A 41 15.90 4.13 3.84
CA GLY A 41 15.61 3.28 4.98
C GLY A 41 14.91 1.98 4.57
N ALA A 42 14.49 1.20 5.56
CA ALA A 42 13.68 0.01 5.31
C ALA A 42 12.29 0.42 4.79
N HIS A 43 11.77 -0.35 3.84
CA HIS A 43 10.37 -0.24 3.44
C HIS A 43 9.47 -0.78 4.54
N TRP A 44 8.32 -0.13 4.73
CA TRP A 44 7.28 -0.70 5.57
C TRP A 44 6.43 -1.68 4.78
N ILE A 45 6.09 -2.78 5.44
CA ILE A 45 5.11 -3.76 4.95
C ILE A 45 3.75 -3.35 5.49
N PHE A 46 2.78 -3.29 4.59
CA PHE A 46 1.39 -3.01 4.87
C PHE A 46 0.54 -4.21 4.50
N MET A 47 -0.69 -4.26 5.01
CA MET A 47 -1.72 -5.19 4.57
C MET A 47 -2.94 -4.40 4.09
N LYS A 48 -3.51 -4.79 2.95
CA LYS A 48 -4.76 -4.20 2.44
C LYS A 48 -5.94 -4.62 3.31
N LEU A 49 -6.78 -3.67 3.68
CA LEU A 49 -7.98 -3.88 4.48
C LEU A 49 -9.24 -3.60 3.66
N ALA A 50 -10.37 -4.11 4.13
CA ALA A 50 -11.65 -3.47 3.82
C ALA A 50 -11.60 -2.02 4.36
N THR A 51 -12.21 -1.07 3.65
CA THR A 51 -12.22 0.33 4.11
C THR A 51 -12.87 0.42 5.50
N VAL A 52 -12.15 1.04 6.43
CA VAL A 52 -12.62 1.34 7.78
C VAL A 52 -12.65 2.84 7.99
N THR A 53 -13.74 3.36 8.54
CA THR A 53 -13.85 4.78 8.90
C THR A 53 -13.25 4.97 10.29
N GLN A 54 -12.13 5.70 10.37
CA GLN A 54 -11.47 6.04 11.63
C GLN A 54 -11.98 7.40 12.12
N SER A 55 -12.69 7.40 13.25
CA SER A 55 -13.06 8.64 13.94
C SER A 55 -11.84 9.23 14.64
N VAL A 56 -11.56 10.51 14.37
CA VAL A 56 -10.50 11.26 15.04
C VAL A 56 -11.18 12.29 15.93
N ALA A 57 -10.89 12.29 17.23
CA ALA A 57 -11.64 13.08 18.23
C ALA A 57 -11.72 14.59 17.96
N VAL A 58 -10.89 15.12 17.06
CA VAL A 58 -10.73 16.55 16.80
C VAL A 58 -10.88 16.91 15.31
N MET A 59 -11.23 15.96 14.44
CA MET A 59 -11.33 16.15 12.99
C MET A 59 -12.45 15.32 12.38
N ALA A 60 -12.80 15.61 11.12
CA ALA A 60 -13.69 14.75 10.35
C ALA A 60 -13.15 13.30 10.32
N SER A 61 -14.04 12.32 10.41
CA SER A 61 -13.68 10.91 10.25
C SER A 61 -12.95 10.69 8.93
N VAL A 62 -11.91 9.86 8.96
CA VAL A 62 -11.07 9.58 7.78
C VAL A 62 -11.13 8.10 7.45
N ASP A 63 -11.37 7.78 6.18
CA ASP A 63 -11.32 6.41 5.71
C ASP A 63 -9.88 5.90 5.60
N ARG A 64 -9.68 4.66 6.03
CA ARG A 64 -8.41 3.93 6.01
C ARG A 64 -8.63 2.60 5.33
N ASN A 65 -7.68 2.17 4.51
CA ASN A 65 -7.79 0.96 3.70
C ASN A 65 -6.52 0.09 3.77
N SER A 66 -5.57 0.45 4.63
CA SER A 66 -4.37 -0.34 4.87
C SER A 66 -3.87 -0.18 6.31
N ILE A 67 -3.09 -1.15 6.76
CA ILE A 67 -2.44 -1.14 8.07
C ILE A 67 -0.96 -1.47 7.91
N ARG A 68 -0.09 -0.70 8.56
CA ARG A 68 1.33 -1.01 8.65
C ARG A 68 1.55 -2.15 9.64
N LEU A 69 2.25 -3.20 9.24
CA LEU A 69 2.43 -4.40 10.07
C LEU A 69 3.42 -4.21 11.23
N LEU A 70 4.28 -3.19 11.17
CA LEU A 70 5.24 -2.92 12.24
C LEU A 70 4.56 -2.48 13.55
N ASP A 71 3.61 -1.56 13.46
CA ASP A 71 3.06 -0.84 14.62
C ASP A 71 1.54 -0.65 14.57
N GLY A 72 0.88 -1.23 13.57
CA GLY A 72 -0.58 -1.17 13.43
C GLY A 72 -1.11 0.20 12.97
N VAL A 73 -0.26 1.11 12.51
CA VAL A 73 -0.71 2.42 12.02
C VAL A 73 -1.60 2.24 10.79
N LEU A 74 -2.83 2.76 10.88
CA LEU A 74 -3.77 2.79 9.77
C LEU A 74 -3.39 3.88 8.77
N SER A 75 -3.45 3.54 7.49
CA SER A 75 -3.11 4.42 6.37
C SER A 75 -4.19 4.40 5.30
N ASN A 76 -4.18 5.45 4.47
CA ASN A 76 -5.03 5.52 3.29
C ASN A 76 -4.13 5.50 2.06
N MET A 77 -4.36 4.53 1.17
CA MET A 77 -3.64 4.37 -0.09
C MET A 77 -4.64 4.59 -1.24
N PRO A 78 -4.34 5.46 -2.22
CA PRO A 78 -5.19 5.59 -3.40
C PRO A 78 -5.09 4.32 -4.26
N ASP A 79 -6.16 3.95 -4.95
CA ASP A 79 -6.19 2.75 -5.79
C ASP A 79 -5.11 2.74 -6.87
N SER A 80 -4.75 3.92 -7.39
CA SER A 80 -3.69 4.08 -8.39
C SER A 80 -2.26 3.99 -7.84
N MET A 81 -2.08 3.85 -6.52
CA MET A 81 -0.75 3.76 -5.89
C MET A 81 -0.02 2.52 -6.42
N PRO A 82 1.17 2.65 -7.05
CA PRO A 82 1.97 1.49 -7.41
C PRO A 82 2.46 0.77 -6.15
N VAL A 83 2.43 -0.56 -6.17
CA VAL A 83 2.83 -1.40 -5.03
C VAL A 83 3.67 -2.60 -5.47
N ILE A 84 4.40 -3.17 -4.51
CA ILE A 84 5.07 -4.47 -4.63
C ILE A 84 4.35 -5.41 -3.67
N LYS A 85 3.70 -6.45 -4.19
CA LYS A 85 3.09 -7.50 -3.35
C LYS A 85 4.18 -8.34 -2.68
N VAL A 86 3.95 -8.70 -1.42
CA VAL A 86 4.86 -9.54 -0.61
C VAL A 86 4.12 -10.82 -0.21
N GLU A 87 4.82 -11.96 -0.27
CA GLU A 87 4.34 -13.31 0.12
C GLU A 87 4.90 -13.73 1.49
#